data_AF-A0A0H3ZXE8-F1
#
_entry.id   AF-A0A0H3ZXE8-F1
#
_cell.length_a   1.000
_cell.length_b   1.000
_cell.length_c   1.000
_cell.angle_alpha   90.00
_cell.angle_beta   90.00
_cell.angle_gamma   90.00
#
_symmetry.space_group_name_H-M   'P 1'
#
loop_
_entity.id
_entity.type
_entity.pdbx_description
1 polymer ?
#
loop_
_entity_poly.entity_id
_entity_poly.type
_entity_poly.pdbx_seq_one_letter_code
_entity_poly.pdbx_strand_id
1 'polypeptide(L)'
;MIWGLLTVIVIGLLILFAAPYLSFLAPGDHIWLVDTTIKEDPVLLAIGSETLWIQWQSWGYIFLFSLITAFILGLIYNGIRTFSDESLLEAKQELAKKTKELENIKREYQAQVEQDVVNKHGKEAKQLNKKENEIYAIKQQTENKEVALQNQIRIANHAHRRQNQQTQSKLGQRDRLSAEKKIMAEFLDEIDWKFTDGTKITYNALARLAKKHRGH
;
A
#
# COMPACT_ATOMS: atom_id res chain seq x y z
N MET A 1 50.15 25.54 21.03
CA MET A 1 51.34 24.88 20.44
C MET A 1 52.00 25.71 19.33
N ILE A 2 51.27 26.19 18.32
CA ILE A 2 51.83 26.99 17.20
C ILE A 2 52.60 28.22 17.68
N TRP A 3 52.05 28.98 18.62
CA TRP A 3 52.72 30.15 19.20
C TRP A 3 54.03 29.84 19.93
N GLY A 4 54.14 28.66 20.56
CA GLY A 4 55.36 28.24 21.25
C GLY A 4 56.47 27.83 20.29
N LEU A 5 56.12 27.23 19.15
CA LEU A 5 57.09 26.94 18.08
C LEU A 5 57.55 28.25 17.40
N LEU A 6 56.63 29.19 17.20
CA LEU A 6 56.92 30.48 16.58
C LEU A 6 57.83 31.34 17.46
N THR A 7 57.63 31.35 18.77
CA THR A 7 58.55 32.04 19.71
C THR A 7 59.94 31.39 19.71
N VAL A 8 60.05 30.06 19.64
CA VAL A 8 61.35 29.36 19.55
C VAL A 8 62.08 29.70 18.25
N ILE A 9 61.37 29.79 17.12
CA ILE A 9 61.95 30.22 15.83
C ILE A 9 62.47 31.66 15.90
N VAL A 10 61.66 32.58 16.45
CA VAL A 10 62.02 34.00 16.56
C VAL A 10 63.19 34.22 17.51
N ILE A 11 63.19 33.56 18.67
CA ILE A 11 64.29 33.62 19.64
C ILE A 11 65.56 32.97 19.04
N GLY A 12 65.42 31.84 18.34
CA GLY A 12 66.52 31.18 17.65
C GLY A 12 67.16 32.07 16.59
N LEU A 13 66.36 32.75 15.76
CA LEU A 13 66.83 33.74 14.78
C LEU A 13 67.54 34.92 15.46
N LEU A 14 66.95 35.49 16.51
CA LEU A 14 67.54 36.61 17.26
C LEU A 14 68.89 36.23 17.85
N ILE A 15 69.02 35.04 18.43
CA ILE A 15 70.29 34.55 18.96
C ILE A 15 71.30 34.33 17.84
N LEU A 16 70.91 33.76 16.70
CA LEU A 16 71.81 33.51 15.56
C LEU A 16 72.40 34.80 14.97
N PHE A 17 71.60 35.87 14.90
CA PHE A 17 72.04 37.19 14.44
C PHE A 17 72.79 38.00 15.51
N ALA A 18 72.49 37.80 16.80
CA ALA A 18 73.17 38.49 17.90
C ALA A 18 74.47 37.80 18.34
N ALA A 19 74.61 36.51 18.08
CA ALA A 19 75.74 35.72 18.55
C ALA A 19 77.14 36.11 17.99
N PRO A 20 77.31 36.71 16.80
CA PRO A 20 78.61 37.27 16.39
C PRO A 20 79.07 38.44 17.29
N TYR A 21 78.12 39.10 17.98
CA TYR A 21 78.38 40.25 18.85
C TYR A 21 78.48 39.84 20.34
N LEU A 22 78.26 38.56 20.64
CA LEU A 22 78.38 38.02 22.00
C LEU A 22 79.67 37.20 22.08
N SER A 23 80.70 37.80 22.68
CA SER A 23 82.05 37.23 22.85
C SER A 23 82.10 35.91 23.62
N PHE A 24 81.01 35.50 24.27
CA PHE A 24 80.86 34.18 24.91
C PHE A 24 80.42 33.07 23.94
N LEU A 25 79.74 33.40 22.84
CA LEU A 25 79.24 32.43 21.85
C LEU A 25 80.18 32.25 20.66
N ALA A 26 80.97 33.25 20.33
CA ALA A 26 81.99 33.14 19.29
C ALA A 26 83.20 32.34 19.80
N PRO A 27 83.72 31.35 19.04
CA PRO A 27 84.98 30.69 19.38
C PRO A 27 86.08 31.75 19.42
N GLY A 28 86.80 31.82 20.54
CA GLY A 28 87.73 32.92 20.76
C GLY A 28 88.90 32.90 19.79
N ASP A 29 89.47 34.08 19.55
CA ASP A 29 90.63 34.33 18.68
C ASP A 29 91.92 33.66 19.18
N HIS A 30 91.86 32.78 20.17
CA HIS A 30 92.99 32.04 20.74
C HIS A 30 93.13 30.61 20.18
N ILE A 31 92.16 30.16 19.37
CA ILE A 31 92.21 28.84 18.72
C ILE A 31 92.84 29.02 17.34
N TRP A 32 94.10 28.63 17.19
CA TRP A 32 94.82 28.71 15.92
C TRP A 32 95.17 27.33 15.39
N LEU A 33 94.90 27.11 14.11
CA LEU A 33 95.49 26.02 13.36
C LEU A 33 96.73 26.57 12.67
N VAL A 34 97.90 26.04 13.01
CA VAL A 34 99.18 26.49 12.48
C VAL A 34 99.89 25.30 11.85
N ASP A 35 100.38 25.46 10.63
CA ASP A 35 101.25 24.48 10.01
C ASP A 35 102.66 24.61 10.61
N THR A 36 103.15 23.51 11.20
CA THR A 36 104.47 23.46 11.84
C THR A 36 105.47 22.61 11.05
N THR A 37 105.14 22.24 9.81
CA THR A 37 106.03 21.47 8.94
C THR A 37 107.34 22.21 8.62
N ILE A 38 107.35 23.54 8.61
CA ILE A 38 108.57 24.37 8.51
C ILE A 38 108.75 25.11 9.84
N LYS A 39 109.77 24.71 10.61
CA LYS A 39 110.03 25.25 11.96
C LYS A 39 110.42 26.73 11.99
N GLU A 40 110.92 27.27 10.88
CA GLU A 40 111.46 28.63 10.83
C GLU A 40 110.40 29.68 10.49
N ASP A 41 109.30 29.30 9.83
CA ASP A 41 108.16 30.17 9.52
C ASP A 41 106.83 29.40 9.66
N PRO A 42 106.23 29.39 10.86
CA PRO A 42 104.91 28.79 11.04
C PRO A 42 103.84 29.57 10.26
N VAL A 43 103.16 28.90 9.34
CA VAL A 43 102.05 29.51 8.56
C VAL A 43 100.74 29.29 9.29
N LEU A 44 100.03 30.37 9.59
CA LEU A 44 98.72 30.33 10.20
C LEU A 44 97.67 29.89 9.15
N LEU A 45 97.07 28.73 9.37
CA LEU A 45 96.12 28.10 8.44
C LEU A 45 94.67 28.46 8.75
N ALA A 46 94.30 28.62 10.02
CA ALA A 46 92.94 28.97 10.41
C ALA A 46 92.89 29.61 11.80
N ILE A 47 91.96 30.55 11.98
CA ILE A 47 91.57 31.11 13.28
C ILE A 47 90.19 30.59 13.62
N GLY A 48 89.98 30.19 14.87
CA GLY A 48 88.72 29.62 15.34
C GLY A 48 87.54 30.57 15.16
N SER A 49 87.73 31.86 15.43
CA SER A 49 86.70 32.90 15.26
C SER A 49 86.21 33.06 13.83
N GLU A 50 87.06 32.83 12.83
CA GLU A 50 86.66 32.95 11.43
C GLU A 50 86.15 31.62 10.86
N THR A 51 86.74 30.49 11.24
CA THR A 51 86.47 29.20 10.58
C THR A 51 85.44 28.34 11.31
N LEU A 52 85.55 28.18 12.63
CA LEU A 52 84.60 27.40 13.43
C LEU A 52 83.26 28.13 13.55
N TRP A 53 83.28 29.46 13.61
CA TRP A 53 82.07 30.27 13.65
C TRP A 53 81.18 30.07 12.40
N ILE A 54 81.78 30.08 11.21
CA ILE A 54 81.07 29.84 9.95
C ILE A 54 80.46 28.43 9.92
N GLN A 55 81.14 27.43 10.49
CA GLN A 55 80.60 26.07 10.60
C GLN A 55 79.41 26.01 11.55
N TRP A 56 79.48 26.65 12.72
CA TRP A 56 78.37 26.73 13.67
C TRP A 56 77.15 27.47 13.10
N GLN A 57 77.37 28.58 12.39
CA GLN A 57 76.31 29.28 11.68
C GLN A 57 75.66 28.39 10.62
N SER A 58 76.46 27.63 9.86
CA SER A 58 75.94 26.70 8.84
C SER A 58 75.04 25.63 9.45
N TRP A 59 75.43 25.02 10.57
CA TRP A 59 74.58 24.07 11.30
C TRP A 59 73.32 24.71 11.86
N GLY A 60 73.42 25.95 12.37
CA GLY A 60 72.29 26.73 12.83
C GLY A 60 71.27 27.00 11.72
N TYR A 61 71.71 27.40 10.53
CA TYR A 61 70.84 27.62 9.37
C TYR A 61 70.16 26.34 8.90
N ILE A 62 70.88 25.21 8.86
CA ILE A 62 70.31 23.90 8.50
C ILE A 62 69.21 23.51 9.50
N PHE A 63 69.48 23.65 10.81
CA PHE A 63 68.49 23.36 11.83
C PHE A 63 67.25 24.25 11.70
N LEU A 64 67.44 25.55 11.52
CA LEU A 64 66.35 26.51 11.42
C LEU A 64 65.51 26.29 10.15
N PHE A 65 66.16 25.98 9.03
CA PHE A 65 65.48 25.60 7.78
C PHE A 65 64.67 24.31 7.95
N SER A 66 65.21 23.29 8.62
CA SER A 66 64.48 22.04 8.89
C SER A 66 63.25 22.26 9.77
N LEU A 67 63.33 23.19 10.73
CA LEU A 67 62.24 23.50 11.63
C LEU A 67 61.14 24.32 10.94
N ILE A 68 61.51 25.29 10.09
CA ILE A 68 60.55 26.04 9.27
C ILE A 68 59.82 25.11 8.30
N THR A 69 60.54 24.23 7.60
CA THR A 69 59.93 23.31 6.63
C THR A 69 58.97 22.33 7.30
N ALA A 70 59.34 21.75 8.45
CA ALA A 70 58.45 20.90 9.24
C ALA A 70 57.20 21.66 9.71
N PHE A 71 57.34 22.92 10.10
CA PHE A 71 56.22 23.76 10.53
C PHE A 71 55.25 24.06 9.38
N ILE A 72 55.75 24.43 8.21
CA ILE A 72 54.93 24.70 7.01
C ILE A 72 54.18 23.42 6.58
N LEU A 73 54.87 22.28 6.53
CA LEU A 73 54.25 20.98 6.22
C LEU A 73 53.14 20.63 7.21
N GLY A 74 53.37 20.86 8.52
CA GLY A 74 52.36 20.64 9.55
C GLY A 74 51.12 21.52 9.39
N LEU A 75 51.29 22.80 9.02
CA LEU A 75 50.17 23.70 8.75
C LEU A 75 49.37 23.27 7.52
N ILE A 76 50.04 22.91 6.43
CA ILE A 76 49.38 22.45 5.20
C ILE A 76 48.60 21.16 5.48
N TYR A 77 49.21 20.19 6.17
CA TYR A 77 48.55 18.93 6.51
C TYR A 77 47.31 19.14 7.38
N ASN A 78 47.41 19.98 8.43
CA ASN A 78 46.27 20.28 9.29
C ASN A 78 45.17 21.06 8.54
N GLY A 79 45.54 21.99 7.65
CA GLY A 79 44.59 22.72 6.82
C GLY A 79 43.79 21.79 5.90
N ILE A 80 44.48 20.91 5.18
CA ILE A 80 43.86 19.91 4.29
C ILE A 80 42.96 18.97 5.08
N ARG A 81 43.44 18.48 6.23
CA ARG A 81 42.66 17.57 7.08
C ARG A 81 41.38 18.23 7.59
N THR A 82 41.46 19.47 8.07
CA THR A 82 40.29 20.17 8.63
C THR A 82 39.24 20.43 7.54
N PHE A 83 39.67 20.87 6.36
CA PHE A 83 38.75 21.10 5.22
C PHE A 83 38.13 19.78 4.71
N SER A 84 38.93 18.71 4.65
CA SER A 84 38.44 17.39 4.27
C SER A 84 37.46 16.83 5.29
N ASP A 85 37.72 17.02 6.59
CA ASP A 85 36.85 16.54 7.66
C ASP A 85 35.53 17.35 7.68
N GLU A 86 35.59 18.66 7.46
CA GLU A 86 34.42 19.54 7.40
C GLU A 86 33.52 19.22 6.20
N SER A 87 34.08 19.13 4.99
CA SER A 87 33.32 18.74 3.78
C SER A 87 32.72 17.33 3.90
N LEU A 88 33.44 16.39 4.50
CA LEU A 88 32.93 15.03 4.73
C LEU A 88 31.82 15.02 5.78
N LEU A 89 31.88 15.89 6.79
CA LEU A 89 30.86 16.02 7.81
C LEU A 89 29.60 16.69 7.25
N GLU A 90 29.73 17.72 6.41
CA GLU A 90 28.61 18.32 5.67
C GLU A 90 27.92 17.31 4.76
N ALA A 91 28.70 16.57 3.96
CA ALA A 91 28.15 15.54 3.08
C ALA A 91 27.41 14.44 3.87
N LYS A 92 27.95 14.01 5.02
CA LYS A 92 27.27 13.07 5.92
C LYS A 92 25.97 13.64 6.48
N GLN A 93 25.95 14.91 6.87
CA GLN A 93 24.74 15.56 7.38
C GLN A 93 23.68 15.71 6.29
N GLU A 94 24.06 16.10 5.07
CA GLU A 94 23.14 16.20 3.93
C GLU A 94 22.55 14.83 3.60
N LEU A 95 23.38 13.78 3.57
CA LEU A 95 22.93 12.42 3.31
C LEU A 95 21.97 11.91 4.40
N ALA A 96 22.24 12.23 5.67
CA ALA A 96 21.33 11.93 6.76
C ALA A 96 19.99 12.69 6.67
N LYS A 97 20.00 13.96 6.23
CA LYS A 97 18.78 14.75 5.97
C LYS A 97 17.96 14.12 4.83
N LYS A 98 18.59 13.84 3.69
CA LYS A 98 17.91 13.20 2.55
C LYS A 98 17.36 11.82 2.90
N THR A 99 18.07 11.05 3.73
CA THR A 99 17.58 9.74 4.19
C THR A 99 16.31 9.90 5.04
N LYS A 100 16.27 10.89 5.95
CA LYS A 100 15.07 11.18 6.75
C LYS A 100 13.90 11.69 5.89
N GLU A 101 14.17 12.56 4.92
CA GLU A 101 13.15 13.03 3.98
C GLU A 101 12.56 11.88 3.17
N LEU A 102 13.41 10.97 2.67
CA LEU A 102 12.97 9.80 1.91
C LEU A 102 12.15 8.84 2.78
N GLU A 103 12.52 8.66 4.04
CA GLU A 103 11.74 7.86 5.00
C GLU A 103 10.37 8.49 5.29
N ASN A 104 10.31 9.81 5.46
CA ASN A 104 9.06 10.54 5.65
C ASN A 104 8.15 10.42 4.42
N ILE A 105 8.68 10.62 3.21
CA ILE A 105 7.94 10.46 1.96
C ILE A 105 7.41 9.02 1.84
N LYS A 106 8.24 8.02 2.19
CA LYS A 106 7.81 6.62 2.17
C LYS A 106 6.65 6.35 3.13
N ARG A 107 6.71 6.90 4.35
CA ARG A 107 5.63 6.77 5.35
C ARG A 107 4.35 7.47 4.89
N GLU A 108 4.45 8.68 4.35
CA GLU A 108 3.30 9.41 3.80
C GLU A 108 2.66 8.64 2.63
N TYR A 109 3.47 8.12 1.72
CA TYR A 109 2.98 7.33 0.59
C TYR A 109 2.29 6.05 1.06
N GLN A 110 2.87 5.33 2.04
CA GLN A 110 2.24 4.15 2.64
C GLN A 110 0.88 4.48 3.27
N ALA A 111 0.79 5.57 4.04
CA ALA A 111 -0.46 6.01 4.64
C ALA A 111 -1.52 6.38 3.59
N GLN A 112 -1.13 7.05 2.51
CA GLN A 112 -2.05 7.37 1.41
C GLN A 112 -2.56 6.12 0.70
N VAL A 113 -1.68 5.14 0.43
CA VAL A 113 -2.08 3.88 -0.21
C VAL A 113 -3.01 3.09 0.70
N GLU A 114 -2.72 3.01 2.00
CA GLU A 114 -3.59 2.34 2.97
C GLU A 114 -4.97 3.00 3.01
N GLN A 115 -5.02 4.33 3.04
CA GLN A 115 -6.28 5.07 3.03
C GLN A 115 -7.06 4.87 1.72
N ASP A 116 -6.39 4.86 0.56
CA ASP A 116 -7.05 4.63 -0.74
C ASP A 116 -7.58 3.19 -0.84
N VAL A 117 -6.82 2.20 -0.36
CA VAL A 117 -7.24 0.80 -0.30
C VAL A 117 -8.45 0.63 0.62
N VAL A 118 -8.42 1.21 1.83
CA VAL A 118 -9.56 1.19 2.76
C VAL A 118 -10.78 1.88 2.14
N ASN A 119 -10.59 3.01 1.46
CA ASN A 119 -11.67 3.71 0.78
C ASN A 119 -12.27 2.91 -0.39
N LYS A 120 -11.43 2.23 -1.19
CA LYS A 120 -11.87 1.34 -2.28
C LYS A 120 -12.67 0.17 -1.73
N HIS A 121 -12.14 -0.54 -0.74
CA HIS A 121 -12.86 -1.64 -0.10
C HIS A 121 -14.14 -1.16 0.59
N GLY A 122 -14.15 0.03 1.20
CA GLY A 122 -15.35 0.61 1.78
C GLY A 122 -16.42 0.94 0.73
N LYS A 123 -16.03 1.41 -0.45
CA LYS A 123 -16.96 1.64 -1.59
C LYS A 123 -17.50 0.33 -2.13
N GLU A 124 -16.65 -0.67 -2.34
CA GLU A 124 -17.05 -2.01 -2.79
C GLU A 124 -18.00 -2.69 -1.80
N ALA A 125 -17.71 -2.63 -0.50
CA ALA A 125 -18.56 -3.16 0.55
C ALA A 125 -19.95 -2.49 0.55
N LYS A 126 -20.01 -1.16 0.36
CA LYS A 126 -21.30 -0.44 0.23
C LYS A 126 -22.07 -0.87 -1.01
N GLN A 127 -21.40 -1.07 -2.14
CA GLN A 127 -22.04 -1.56 -3.36
C GLN A 127 -22.57 -2.99 -3.20
N LEU A 128 -21.78 -3.86 -2.57
CA LEU A 128 -22.18 -5.25 -2.28
C LEU A 128 -23.39 -5.28 -1.34
N ASN A 129 -23.37 -4.54 -0.25
CA ASN A 129 -24.49 -4.45 0.69
C ASN A 129 -25.76 -3.90 0.00
N LYS A 130 -25.63 -2.90 -0.88
CA LYS A 130 -26.76 -2.41 -1.67
C LYS A 130 -27.35 -3.51 -2.57
N LYS A 131 -26.51 -4.26 -3.29
CA LYS A 131 -26.94 -5.39 -4.11
C LYS A 131 -27.57 -6.51 -3.28
N GLU A 132 -27.03 -6.80 -2.10
CA GLU A 132 -27.57 -7.80 -1.18
C GLU A 132 -28.98 -7.44 -0.71
N ASN A 133 -29.20 -6.18 -0.34
CA ASN A 133 -30.53 -5.67 0.03
C ASN A 133 -31.51 -5.72 -1.16
N GLU A 134 -31.06 -5.40 -2.37
CA GLU A 134 -31.88 -5.53 -3.59
C GLU A 134 -32.27 -6.99 -3.85
N ILE A 135 -31.32 -7.93 -3.71
CA ILE A 135 -31.59 -9.38 -3.82
C ILE A 135 -32.59 -9.83 -2.76
N TYR A 136 -32.45 -9.37 -1.52
CA TYR A 136 -33.38 -9.70 -0.44
C TYR A 136 -34.81 -9.20 -0.75
N ALA A 137 -34.94 -7.98 -1.24
CA ALA A 137 -36.22 -7.41 -1.65
C ALA A 137 -36.85 -8.20 -2.82
N ILE A 138 -36.06 -8.59 -3.82
CA ILE A 138 -36.53 -9.43 -4.94
C ILE A 138 -36.97 -10.80 -4.45
N LYS A 139 -36.22 -11.42 -3.53
CA LYS A 139 -36.56 -12.71 -2.94
C LYS A 139 -37.90 -12.62 -2.21
N GLN A 140 -38.10 -11.61 -1.38
CA GLN A 140 -39.35 -11.40 -0.65
C GLN A 140 -40.53 -11.15 -1.61
N GLN A 141 -40.34 -10.36 -2.68
CA GLN A 141 -41.37 -10.16 -3.70
C GLN A 141 -41.71 -11.46 -4.43
N THR A 142 -40.71 -12.28 -4.74
CA THR A 142 -40.89 -13.58 -5.41
C THR A 142 -41.66 -14.54 -4.51
N GLU A 143 -41.26 -14.68 -3.24
CA GLU A 143 -41.97 -15.50 -2.24
C GLU A 143 -43.43 -15.06 -2.09
N ASN A 144 -43.69 -13.75 -1.99
CA ASN A 144 -45.05 -13.23 -1.90
C ASN A 144 -45.89 -13.54 -3.16
N LYS A 145 -45.29 -13.43 -4.35
CA LYS A 145 -45.94 -13.80 -5.61
C LYS A 145 -46.21 -15.30 -5.69
N GLU A 146 -45.27 -16.14 -5.29
CA GLU A 146 -45.44 -17.59 -5.24
C GLU A 146 -46.58 -18.00 -4.31
N VAL A 147 -46.63 -17.44 -3.10
CA VAL A 147 -47.72 -17.69 -2.15
C VAL A 147 -49.07 -17.23 -2.71
N ALA A 148 -49.13 -16.04 -3.34
CA ALA A 148 -50.35 -15.55 -3.97
C ALA A 148 -50.81 -16.46 -5.12
N LEU A 149 -49.88 -16.90 -5.96
CA LEU A 149 -50.15 -17.76 -7.12
C LEU A 149 -50.57 -19.17 -6.66
N GLN A 150 -49.95 -19.71 -5.63
CA GLN A 150 -50.33 -20.99 -5.01
C GLN A 150 -51.75 -20.92 -4.42
N ASN A 151 -52.11 -19.81 -3.77
CA ASN A 151 -53.46 -19.59 -3.27
C ASN A 151 -54.49 -19.48 -4.41
N GLN A 152 -54.16 -18.77 -5.50
CA GLN A 152 -55.02 -18.71 -6.69
C GLN A 152 -55.23 -20.09 -7.33
N ILE A 153 -54.16 -20.88 -7.50
CA ILE A 153 -54.25 -22.25 -8.00
C ILE A 153 -55.12 -23.10 -7.08
N ARG A 154 -54.97 -22.97 -5.76
CA ARG A 154 -55.80 -23.71 -4.78
C ARG A 154 -57.28 -23.37 -4.93
N ILE A 155 -57.63 -22.10 -5.10
CA ILE A 155 -59.01 -21.64 -5.30
C ILE A 155 -59.56 -22.15 -6.64
N ALA A 156 -58.79 -22.01 -7.73
CA ALA A 156 -59.19 -22.47 -9.06
C ALA A 156 -59.42 -23.99 -9.08
N ASN A 157 -58.53 -24.76 -8.46
CA ASN A 157 -58.68 -26.22 -8.32
C ASN A 157 -59.92 -26.58 -7.51
N HIS A 158 -60.22 -25.83 -6.43
CA HIS A 158 -61.44 -26.05 -5.66
C HIS A 158 -62.70 -25.74 -6.48
N ALA A 159 -62.70 -24.66 -7.25
CA ALA A 159 -63.81 -24.31 -8.14
C ALA A 159 -64.03 -25.38 -9.21
N HIS A 160 -62.96 -25.84 -9.85
CA HIS A 160 -63.00 -26.90 -10.86
C HIS A 160 -63.52 -28.23 -10.26
N ARG A 161 -63.09 -28.60 -9.05
CA ARG A 161 -63.62 -29.79 -8.35
C ARG A 161 -65.12 -29.67 -8.09
N ARG A 162 -65.60 -28.52 -7.61
CA ARG A 162 -67.04 -28.29 -7.41
C ARG A 162 -67.82 -28.39 -8.72
N GLN A 163 -67.31 -27.80 -9.80
CA GLN A 163 -67.93 -27.88 -11.11
C GLN A 163 -67.99 -29.32 -11.62
N ASN A 164 -66.92 -30.10 -11.46
CA ASN A 164 -66.90 -31.51 -11.84
C ASN A 164 -67.92 -32.33 -11.04
N GLN A 165 -68.02 -32.11 -9.71
CA GLN A 165 -69.01 -32.79 -8.87
C GLN A 165 -70.44 -32.46 -9.30
N GLN A 166 -70.74 -31.19 -9.59
CA GLN A 166 -72.05 -30.79 -10.10
C GLN A 166 -72.36 -31.42 -11.46
N THR A 167 -71.39 -31.44 -12.37
CA THR A 167 -71.53 -32.06 -13.69
C THR A 167 -71.77 -33.56 -13.57
N GLN A 168 -71.00 -34.27 -12.74
CA GLN A 168 -71.19 -35.69 -12.47
C GLN A 168 -72.56 -35.97 -11.82
N SER A 169 -73.00 -35.14 -10.88
CA SER A 169 -74.33 -35.26 -10.28
C SER A 169 -75.45 -35.09 -11.31
N LYS A 170 -75.34 -34.10 -12.21
CA LYS A 170 -76.32 -33.88 -13.29
C LYS A 170 -76.32 -35.02 -14.31
N LEU A 171 -75.14 -35.53 -14.68
CA LEU A 171 -75.02 -36.70 -15.54
C LEU A 171 -75.65 -37.93 -14.90
N GLY A 172 -75.38 -38.19 -13.62
CA GLY A 172 -76.01 -39.29 -12.89
C GLY A 172 -77.53 -39.15 -12.79
N GLN A 173 -78.05 -37.94 -12.57
CA GLN A 173 -79.50 -37.68 -12.63
C GLN A 173 -80.08 -37.92 -14.02
N ARG A 174 -79.40 -37.45 -15.08
CA ARG A 174 -79.81 -37.68 -16.48
C ARG A 174 -79.87 -39.17 -16.79
N ASP A 175 -78.86 -39.93 -16.38
CA ASP A 175 -78.77 -41.36 -16.67
C ASP A 175 -79.85 -42.14 -15.91
N ARG A 176 -80.15 -41.77 -14.65
CA ARG A 176 -81.30 -42.29 -13.89
C ARG A 176 -82.63 -41.99 -14.57
N LEU A 177 -82.87 -40.73 -14.95
CA LEU A 177 -84.10 -40.32 -15.65
C LEU A 177 -84.24 -41.02 -17.01
N SER A 178 -83.13 -41.26 -17.70
CA SER A 178 -83.11 -42.02 -18.96
C SER A 178 -83.49 -43.47 -18.73
N ALA A 179 -82.99 -44.10 -17.66
CA ALA A 179 -83.35 -45.46 -17.28
C ALA A 179 -84.82 -45.56 -16.85
N GLU A 180 -85.31 -44.64 -16.02
CA GLU A 180 -86.73 -44.57 -15.62
C GLU A 180 -87.65 -44.38 -16.83
N LYS A 181 -87.28 -43.48 -17.76
CA LYS A 181 -88.02 -43.31 -19.02
C LYS A 181 -88.07 -44.61 -19.83
N LYS A 182 -86.96 -45.34 -19.91
CA LYS A 182 -86.90 -46.61 -20.65
C LYS A 182 -87.83 -47.65 -20.02
N ILE A 183 -87.77 -47.84 -18.70
CA ILE A 183 -88.65 -48.75 -17.95
C ILE A 183 -90.13 -48.37 -18.14
N MET A 184 -90.46 -47.07 -18.05
CA MET A 184 -91.83 -46.58 -18.23
C MET A 184 -92.32 -46.80 -19.67
N ALA A 185 -91.45 -46.62 -20.67
CA ALA A 185 -91.78 -46.88 -22.06
C ALA A 185 -92.03 -48.38 -22.31
N GLU A 186 -91.15 -49.26 -21.80
CA GLU A 186 -91.32 -50.72 -21.87
C GLU A 186 -92.63 -51.17 -21.21
N PHE A 187 -92.92 -50.67 -20.02
CA PHE A 187 -94.18 -50.97 -19.31
C PHE A 187 -95.43 -50.53 -20.09
N LEU A 188 -95.43 -49.33 -20.65
CA LEU A 188 -96.55 -48.82 -21.46
C LEU A 188 -96.71 -49.56 -22.80
N ASP A 189 -95.62 -50.11 -23.34
CA ASP A 189 -95.68 -50.91 -24.56
C ASP A 189 -96.23 -52.32 -24.29
N GLU A 190 -95.95 -52.91 -23.12
CA GLU A 190 -96.46 -54.22 -22.71
C GLU A 190 -97.96 -54.23 -22.39
N ILE A 191 -98.51 -53.10 -21.93
CA ILE A 191 -99.92 -52.99 -21.53
C ILE A 191 -100.75 -52.38 -22.67
N ASP A 192 -101.91 -52.95 -22.99
CA ASP A 192 -102.82 -52.45 -24.05
C ASP A 192 -103.70 -51.27 -23.58
N TRP A 193 -103.10 -50.27 -22.94
CA TRP A 193 -103.81 -49.05 -22.56
C TRP A 193 -104.07 -48.18 -23.79
N LYS A 194 -105.32 -47.74 -23.95
CA LYS A 194 -105.76 -46.89 -25.06
C LYS A 194 -106.40 -45.62 -24.52
N PHE A 195 -106.19 -44.50 -25.22
CA PHE A 195 -106.94 -43.27 -24.99
C PHE A 195 -108.42 -43.47 -25.37
N THR A 196 -109.29 -42.55 -24.95
CA THR A 196 -110.75 -42.60 -25.22
C THR A 196 -111.10 -42.58 -26.72
N ASP A 197 -110.15 -42.21 -27.57
CA ASP A 197 -110.24 -42.22 -29.04
C ASP A 197 -109.74 -43.53 -29.68
N GLY A 198 -109.36 -44.53 -28.86
CA GLY A 198 -108.89 -45.84 -29.31
C GLY A 198 -107.40 -45.92 -29.66
N THR A 199 -106.66 -44.81 -29.57
CA THR A 199 -105.21 -44.80 -29.86
C THR A 199 -104.40 -45.36 -28.69
N LYS A 200 -103.37 -46.18 -28.96
CA LYS A 200 -102.53 -46.79 -27.91
C LYS A 200 -101.73 -45.72 -27.16
N ILE A 201 -101.75 -45.79 -25.84
CA ILE A 201 -100.98 -44.90 -24.98
C ILE A 201 -99.50 -45.29 -25.06
N THR A 202 -98.68 -44.40 -25.62
CA THR A 202 -97.22 -44.54 -25.65
C THR A 202 -96.57 -43.43 -24.82
N TYR A 203 -95.34 -43.65 -24.36
CA TYR A 203 -94.59 -42.65 -23.60
C TYR A 203 -94.51 -41.29 -24.32
N ASN A 204 -94.33 -41.29 -25.64
CA ASN A 204 -94.27 -40.06 -26.44
C ASN A 204 -95.62 -39.32 -26.52
N ALA A 205 -96.74 -40.06 -26.53
CA ALA A 205 -98.08 -39.47 -26.50
C ALA A 205 -98.36 -38.81 -25.13
N LEU A 206 -98.00 -39.48 -24.03
CA LEU A 206 -98.09 -38.91 -22.67
C LEU A 206 -97.19 -37.69 -22.49
N ALA A 207 -95.95 -37.71 -23.00
CA ALA A 207 -95.04 -36.57 -22.92
C ALA A 207 -95.57 -35.35 -23.69
N ARG A 208 -96.22 -35.55 -24.85
CA ARG A 208 -96.85 -34.47 -25.62
C ARG A 208 -98.04 -33.87 -24.87
N LEU A 209 -98.89 -34.71 -24.27
CA LEU A 209 -100.02 -34.26 -23.44
C LEU A 209 -99.56 -33.47 -22.22
N ALA A 210 -98.56 -33.98 -21.49
CA ALA A 210 -97.98 -33.30 -20.34
C ALA A 210 -97.38 -31.94 -20.72
N LYS A 211 -96.67 -31.85 -21.87
CA LYS A 211 -96.14 -30.58 -22.38
C LYS A 211 -97.24 -29.60 -22.76
N LYS A 212 -98.35 -30.08 -23.33
CA LYS A 212 -99.54 -29.27 -23.66
C LYS A 212 -100.20 -28.71 -22.40
N HIS A 213 -100.25 -29.47 -21.31
CA HIS A 213 -100.75 -29.00 -20.01
C HIS A 213 -99.80 -28.08 -19.24
N ARG A 214 -98.48 -28.23 -19.40
CA ARG A 214 -97.48 -27.35 -18.76
C ARG A 214 -97.25 -26.02 -19.49
N GLY A 215 -97.69 -25.91 -20.74
CA GLY A 215 -97.59 -24.71 -21.57
C GLY A 215 -98.80 -23.78 -21.48
N HIS A 216 -99.75 -24.08 -20.58
CA HIS A 216 -100.86 -23.22 -20.16
C HIS A 216 -100.61 -22.72 -18.74
#